data_AF-A0AAN6F4Q7-F1
#
_entry.id   AF-A0AAN6F4Q7-F1
#
_cell.length_a   1.000
_cell.length_b   1.000
_cell.length_c   1.000
_cell.angle_alpha   90.00
_cell.angle_beta   90.00
_cell.angle_gamma   90.00
#
_symmetry.space_group_name_H-M   'P 1'
#
loop_
_entity.id
_entity.type
_entity.pdbx_description
1 polymer ?
#
loop_
_entity_poly.entity_id
_entity_poly.type
_entity_poly.pdbx_seq_one_letter_code
_entity_poly.pdbx_strand_id
1 'polypeptide(L)'
;KAAVEATLDEEHVSLPKPAGDGNSYSFGRIGEHNVVVACLPAGVTGKASAATVARDIIRSFPIKAGFMVGIGGGVWSERADVRLGDVVVSQPDGMHGGVVQ
;
A
#
# COMPACT_ATOMS: atom_id res chain seq x y z
N LYS A 1 8.26 2.37 3.09
CA LYS A 1 7.64 3.24 4.11
C LYS A 1 8.14 4.68 3.94
N ALA A 2 9.45 4.92 4.05
CA ALA A 2 10.09 6.24 3.93
C ALA A 2 9.61 7.12 2.76
N ALA A 3 9.46 6.56 1.56
CA ALA A 3 8.99 7.34 0.40
C ALA A 3 7.59 7.94 0.61
N VAL A 4 6.67 7.22 1.26
CA VAL A 4 5.33 7.73 1.56
C VAL A 4 5.38 8.68 2.76
N GLU A 5 6.19 8.38 3.76
CA GLU A 5 6.38 9.26 4.92
C GLU A 5 6.92 10.63 4.51
N ALA A 6 7.84 10.68 3.54
CA ALA A 6 8.36 11.93 2.97
C ALA A 6 7.32 12.75 2.16
N THR A 7 6.17 12.15 1.83
CA THR A 7 5.06 12.85 1.14
C THR A 7 3.98 13.36 2.10
N LEU A 8 4.11 13.12 3.41
CA LEU A 8 3.18 13.62 4.40
C LEU A 8 3.37 15.14 4.58
N ASP A 9 2.27 15.88 4.64
CA ASP A 9 2.28 17.29 5.01
C ASP A 9 2.55 17.46 6.51
N GLU A 10 2.11 16.48 7.31
CA GLU A 10 2.22 16.45 8.76
C GLU A 10 2.37 15.02 9.26
N GLU A 11 3.30 14.79 10.18
CA GLU A 11 3.44 13.54 10.92
C GLU A 11 2.65 13.60 12.23
N HIS A 12 1.85 12.58 12.50
CA HIS A 12 1.11 12.46 13.76
C HIS A 12 1.83 11.53 14.73
N VAL A 13 1.58 11.72 16.02
CA VAL A 13 2.04 10.81 17.07
C VAL A 13 1.46 9.40 16.88
N SER A 14 2.25 8.40 17.25
CA SER A 14 1.83 7.00 17.19
C SER A 14 0.59 6.74 18.05
N LEU A 15 -0.40 6.07 17.46
CA LEU A 15 -1.59 5.60 18.17
C LEU A 15 -1.34 4.24 18.86
N PRO A 16 -2.06 3.93 19.96
CA PRO A 16 -2.03 2.59 20.55
C PRO A 16 -2.44 1.54 19.52
N LYS A 17 -1.65 0.46 19.41
CA LYS A 17 -1.95 -0.65 18.50
C LYS A 17 -2.94 -1.62 19.13
N PRO A 18 -3.98 -2.05 18.41
CA PRO A 18 -4.88 -3.11 18.89
C PRO A 18 -4.13 -4.42 19.18
N ALA A 19 -4.60 -5.17 20.18
CA ALA A 19 -4.03 -6.47 20.52
C ALA A 19 -4.14 -7.44 19.33
N GLY A 20 -3.05 -8.14 19.01
CA GLY A 20 -3.00 -9.07 17.87
C GLY A 20 -2.74 -8.42 16.50
N ASP A 21 -2.43 -7.12 16.47
CA ASP A 21 -1.89 -6.42 15.29
C ASP A 21 -0.37 -6.28 15.38
N GLY A 22 0.33 -7.04 14.54
CA GLY A 22 1.79 -7.08 14.48
C GLY A 22 2.44 -5.99 13.63
N ASN A 23 1.64 -5.13 12.97
CA ASN A 23 2.16 -4.17 12.02
C ASN A 23 2.91 -3.01 12.69
N SER A 24 3.77 -2.38 11.90
CA SER A 24 4.39 -1.09 12.20
C SER A 24 3.71 0.00 11.39
N TYR A 25 3.14 0.98 12.07
CA TYR A 25 2.40 2.08 11.47
C TYR A 25 3.16 3.39 11.56
N SER A 26 2.95 4.26 10.59
CA SER A 26 3.16 5.71 10.70
C SER A 26 1.84 6.39 10.41
N PHE A 27 1.63 7.52 11.07
CA PHE A 27 0.40 8.29 10.99
C PHE A 27 0.74 9.69 10.51
N GLY A 28 -0.13 10.28 9.72
CA GLY A 28 0.06 11.64 9.27
C GLY A 28 -1.10 12.13 8.45
N ARG A 29 -0.85 13.20 7.68
CA ARG A 29 -1.86 13.86 6.86
C ARG A 29 -1.30 14.21 5.48
N ILE A 30 -2.14 14.07 4.46
CA ILE A 30 -1.92 14.58 3.10
C ILE A 30 -3.18 15.35 2.71
N GLY A 31 -3.07 16.66 2.49
CA GLY A 31 -4.20 17.57 2.33
C GLY A 31 -5.17 17.47 3.51
N GLU A 32 -6.42 17.15 3.20
CA GLU A 32 -7.51 16.98 4.18
C GLU A 32 -7.67 15.52 4.67
N HIS A 33 -6.78 14.61 4.25
CA HIS A 33 -6.90 13.19 4.53
C HIS A 33 -5.90 12.72 5.58
N ASN A 34 -6.40 12.08 6.63
CA ASN A 34 -5.58 11.32 7.57
C ASN A 34 -5.11 10.03 6.91
N VAL A 35 -3.81 9.76 6.97
CA VAL A 35 -3.15 8.63 6.32
C VAL A 35 -2.51 7.72 7.37
N VAL A 36 -2.70 6.42 7.21
CA VAL A 36 -1.98 5.38 7.95
C VAL A 36 -1.09 4.62 6.96
N VAL A 37 0.22 4.57 7.24
CA VAL A 37 1.20 3.89 6.39
C VAL A 37 1.73 2.67 7.12
N ALA A 38 1.64 1.51 6.49
CA ALA A 38 2.30 0.28 6.94
C ALA A 38 3.22 -0.27 5.84
N CYS A 39 4.19 -1.08 6.25
CA CYS A 39 5.00 -1.86 5.31
C CYS A 39 5.10 -3.31 5.79
N LEU A 40 5.38 -4.22 4.85
CA LEU A 40 5.74 -5.58 5.21
C LEU A 40 7.01 -5.55 6.09
N PRO A 41 7.17 -6.53 7.00
CA PRO A 41 8.41 -6.69 7.75
C PRO A 41 9.61 -6.81 6.79
N ALA A 42 10.77 -6.33 7.22
CA ALA A 42 11.99 -6.41 6.43
C ALA A 42 12.28 -7.87 6.01
N GLY A 43 12.58 -8.07 4.73
CA GLY A 43 12.83 -9.40 4.16
C GLY A 43 11.58 -10.25 3.88
N VAL A 44 10.37 -9.74 4.13
CA VAL A 44 9.11 -10.43 3.85
C VAL A 44 8.46 -9.87 2.59
N THR A 45 8.10 -10.75 1.67
CA THR A 45 7.40 -10.41 0.41
C THR A 45 6.26 -11.38 0.14
N GLY A 46 5.30 -10.96 -0.68
CA GLY A 46 4.27 -11.84 -1.25
C GLY A 46 2.84 -11.50 -0.84
N LYS A 47 1.90 -12.06 -1.60
CA LYS A 47 0.46 -11.75 -1.52
C LYS A 47 -0.15 -12.05 -0.15
N ALA A 48 0.20 -13.17 0.48
CA ALA A 48 -0.36 -13.56 1.78
C ALA A 48 0.05 -12.61 2.91
N SER A 49 1.31 -12.17 2.93
CA SER A 49 1.81 -11.20 3.90
C SER A 49 1.16 -9.83 3.67
N ALA A 50 1.05 -9.38 2.41
CA ALA A 50 0.36 -8.13 2.07
C ALA A 50 -1.11 -8.16 2.49
N ALA A 51 -1.81 -9.27 2.26
CA ALA A 51 -3.19 -9.45 2.69
C ALA A 51 -3.34 -9.42 4.23
N THR A 52 -2.40 -10.01 4.97
CA THR A 52 -2.37 -9.94 6.44
C THR A 52 -2.21 -8.49 6.92
N VAL A 53 -1.26 -7.75 6.35
CA VAL A 53 -1.05 -6.33 6.68
C VAL A 53 -2.31 -5.52 6.40
N ALA A 54 -2.90 -5.68 5.22
CA ALA A 54 -4.11 -4.97 4.82
C ALA A 54 -5.31 -5.30 5.72
N ARG A 55 -5.54 -6.58 6.04
CA ARG A 55 -6.58 -7.02 6.98
C ARG A 55 -6.44 -6.31 8.32
N ASP A 56 -5.21 -6.21 8.80
CA ASP A 56 -4.91 -5.67 10.12
C ASP A 56 -5.10 -4.15 10.17
N ILE A 57 -4.68 -3.43 9.12
CA ILE A 57 -4.97 -1.99 8.96
C ILE A 57 -6.49 -1.74 8.98
N ILE A 58 -7.25 -2.50 8.18
CA ILE A 58 -8.71 -2.31 8.02
C ILE A 58 -9.46 -2.58 9.33
N ARG A 59 -9.04 -3.59 10.11
CA ARG A 59 -9.69 -3.87 11.39
C ARG A 59 -9.28 -2.90 12.50
N SER A 60 -8.06 -2.37 12.43
CA SER A 60 -7.49 -1.52 13.49
C SER A 60 -7.91 -0.07 13.38
N PHE A 61 -8.27 0.41 12.18
CA PHE A 61 -8.56 1.82 11.93
C PHE A 61 -9.79 2.00 11.02
N PRO A 62 -10.51 3.14 11.10
CA PRO A 62 -11.67 3.42 10.26
C PRO A 62 -11.27 3.84 8.83
N ILE A 63 -10.71 2.89 8.06
CA ILE A 63 -10.21 3.12 6.70
C ILE A 63 -11.36 3.34 5.71
N LYS A 64 -11.26 4.40 4.91
CA LYS A 64 -12.24 4.73 3.85
C LYS A 64 -11.77 4.33 2.45
N ALA A 65 -10.46 4.36 2.22
CA ALA A 65 -9.81 3.97 0.97
C ALA A 65 -8.42 3.38 1.30
N GLY A 66 -7.99 2.39 0.52
CA GLY A 66 -6.70 1.73 0.70
C GLY A 66 -5.94 1.66 -0.62
N PHE A 67 -4.64 1.91 -0.56
CA PHE A 67 -3.73 1.81 -1.69
C PHE A 67 -2.65 0.78 -1.40
N MET A 68 -2.48 -0.19 -2.29
CA MET A 68 -1.35 -1.10 -2.27
C MET A 68 -0.30 -0.59 -3.26
N VAL A 69 0.85 -0.17 -2.75
CA VAL A 69 1.95 0.38 -3.54
C VAL A 69 3.14 -0.56 -3.46
N GLY A 70 3.69 -0.90 -4.61
CA GLY A 70 4.85 -1.78 -4.74
C GLY A 70 5.50 -1.62 -6.10
N ILE A 71 6.60 -2.33 -6.30
CA ILE A 71 7.24 -2.45 -7.60
C ILE A 71 6.74 -3.70 -8.32
N GLY A 72 6.78 -3.68 -9.64
CA GLY A 72 6.46 -4.82 -10.49
C GLY A 72 7.39 -4.88 -11.69
N GLY A 73 7.48 -6.06 -12.32
CA GLY A 73 8.10 -6.22 -13.62
C GLY A 73 7.09 -5.87 -14.72
N GLY A 74 7.51 -5.07 -15.70
CA GLY A 74 6.71 -4.79 -16.89
C GLY A 74 7.05 -5.75 -18.03
N VAL A 75 6.04 -6.15 -18.82
CA VAL A 75 6.23 -6.90 -20.05
C VAL A 75 5.81 -6.00 -21.21
N TRP A 76 6.78 -5.64 -22.06
CA TRP A 76 6.52 -4.85 -23.26
C TRP A 76 5.75 -5.68 -24.30
N SER A 77 4.84 -5.02 -25.03
CA SER A 77 4.22 -5.55 -26.25
C SER A 77 3.87 -4.42 -27.22
N GLU A 78 3.58 -4.75 -28.49
CA GLU A 78 3.09 -3.76 -29.47
C GLU A 78 1.80 -3.03 -29.03
N ARG A 79 1.02 -3.65 -28.13
CA ARG A 79 -0.23 -3.08 -27.60
C ARG A 79 -0.04 -2.35 -26.27
N ALA A 80 1.11 -2.52 -25.62
CA ALA A 80 1.42 -1.93 -24.31
C ALA A 80 2.93 -1.66 -24.20
N ASP A 81 3.30 -0.40 -24.41
CA ASP A 81 4.68 0.08 -24.34
C ASP A 81 5.09 0.39 -22.89
N VAL A 82 5.20 -0.65 -22.05
CA VAL A 82 5.61 -0.52 -20.64
C VAL A 82 7.12 -0.33 -20.55
N ARG A 83 7.55 0.72 -19.86
CA ARG A 83 8.96 1.12 -19.71
C ARG A 83 9.36 1.25 -18.25
N LEU A 84 10.67 1.17 -18.00
CA LEU A 84 11.22 1.40 -16.66
C LEU A 84 10.94 2.84 -16.22
N GLY A 85 10.33 2.99 -15.04
CA GLY A 85 9.92 4.27 -14.48
C GLY A 85 8.43 4.57 -14.64
N ASP A 86 7.70 3.77 -15.43
CA ASP A 86 6.26 3.92 -15.54
C ASP A 86 5.56 3.59 -14.21
N VAL A 87 4.53 4.37 -13.89
CA VAL A 87 3.60 4.09 -12.80
C VAL A 87 2.38 3.40 -13.40
N VAL A 88 2.14 2.16 -12.99
CA VAL A 88 0.99 1.37 -13.44
C VAL A 88 -0.10 1.41 -12.37
N VAL A 89 -1.32 1.72 -12.79
CA VAL A 89 -2.51 1.67 -11.93
C VAL A 89 -3.38 0.50 -12.36
N SER A 90 -3.71 -0.37 -11.41
CA SER A 90 -4.56 -1.53 -11.64
C SER A 90 -5.97 -1.11 -12.07
N GLN A 91 -6.43 -1.57 -13.23
CA GLN A 91 -7.82 -1.41 -13.66
C GLN A 91 -8.46 -2.80 -13.81
N PRO A 92 -9.44 -3.16 -12.96
CA PRO A 92 -10.14 -4.43 -13.09
C PRO A 92 -10.79 -4.60 -14.46
N ASP A 93 -10.67 -5.79 -15.04
CA ASP A 93 -11.35 -6.17 -16.29
C ASP A 93 -11.90 -7.60 -16.19
N GLY A 94 -13.22 -7.73 -16.35
CA GLY A 94 -13.96 -8.97 -16.15
C GLY A 94 -13.67 -9.61 -14.79
N MET A 95 -12.99 -10.77 -14.81
CA MET A 95 -12.65 -11.55 -13.62
C MET A 95 -11.26 -11.23 -13.02
N HIS A 96 -10.52 -10.30 -13.61
CA HIS A 96 -9.17 -9.95 -13.16
C HIS A 96 -9.18 -8.64 -12.38
N GLY A 97 -8.46 -8.59 -11.26
CA GLY A 97 -8.36 -7.38 -10.41
C GLY A 97 -7.55 -6.23 -11.02
N GLY A 98 -7.08 -6.36 -12.26
CA GLY A 98 -6.33 -5.35 -13.03
C GLY A 98 -4.81 -5.49 -12.97
N VAL A 99 -4.27 -6.06 -11.89
CA VAL A 99 -2.87 -6.45 -11.75
C VAL A 99 -2.85 -7.93 -11.40
N VAL A 100 -2.15 -8.71 -12.24
CA VAL A 100 -1.87 -10.12 -11.97
C VAL A 100 -0.49 -10.19 -11.34
N GLN A 101 -0.44 -10.64 -10.08
CA GLN A 101 0.76 -10.75 -9.25
C GLN A 101 0.96 -12.19 -8.81
#